data_AF-A0AA86VJJ3-F1
#
_entry.id   AF-A0AA86VJJ3-F1
#
_cell.length_a   1.000
_cell.length_b   1.000
_cell.length_c   1.000
_cell.angle_alpha   90.00
_cell.angle_beta   90.00
_cell.angle_gamma   90.00
#
_symmetry.space_group_name_H-M   'P 1'
#
loop_
_entity.id
_entity.type
_entity.pdbx_description
1 polymer ?
#
loop_
_entity_poly.entity_id
_entity_poly.type
_entity_poly.pdbx_seq_one_letter_code
_entity_poly.pdbx_strand_id
1 'polypeptide(L)'
;MCSHKERDGHRGGVLPKRIILVRHGESQGNNDPAAYDTTPDHRIQLTHHGIAQARLAGARMRGLISGDDSPNWRVYFYVSPYTRTRSTLREIGRSFSKKRVIGVREECRIREQDFGNFQVQDRMNVIKETRQRFGRFFYRFPEGESAADVFDRVSSFLESLWRDVDMNRLNHNPSDDLNLIIVSHGLASRVFMMKWFKWTVEQFELLRNVGNGEFRVIQLGSGGEYSLAVHHTDEELLDWGLSPDMVADQKCRACANKGDGIDRSCWYLDPFFDHLPDSDDENVDKLDEINSLSVHS
;
A
#
# COMPACT_ATOMS: atom_id res chain seq x y z
N MET A 1 23.10 46.73 -18.70
CA MET A 1 22.14 45.72 -19.23
C MET A 1 22.60 44.34 -18.76
N CYS A 2 22.14 43.92 -17.58
CA CYS A 2 22.40 42.57 -17.06
C CYS A 2 21.04 41.87 -17.03
N SER A 3 20.83 40.95 -17.98
CA SER A 3 19.63 40.13 -18.05
C SER A 3 19.68 39.11 -16.93
N HIS A 4 18.82 39.27 -15.93
CA HIS A 4 18.53 38.26 -14.94
C HIS A 4 17.93 37.04 -15.65
N LYS A 5 18.68 35.94 -15.72
CA LYS A 5 18.09 34.62 -15.93
C LYS A 5 17.30 34.27 -14.68
N GLU A 6 15.97 34.29 -14.81
CA GLU A 6 15.07 33.62 -13.88
C GLU A 6 15.55 32.19 -13.70
N ARG A 7 15.79 31.80 -12.44
CA ARG A 7 16.02 30.41 -12.08
C ARG A 7 14.67 29.72 -12.19
N ASP A 8 14.49 29.02 -13.32
CA ASP A 8 13.35 28.12 -13.56
C ASP A 8 13.17 27.22 -12.32
N GLY A 9 11.95 27.23 -11.79
CA GLY A 9 11.59 26.60 -10.52
C GLY A 9 11.87 25.10 -10.53
N HIS A 10 11.92 24.50 -9.34
CA HIS A 10 11.94 23.04 -9.19
C HIS A 10 10.87 22.44 -10.11
N ARG A 11 11.28 21.77 -11.20
CA ARG A 11 10.38 20.93 -11.99
C ARG A 11 10.04 19.74 -11.11
N GLY A 12 8.97 19.87 -10.33
CA GLY A 12 8.44 18.76 -9.54
C GLY A 12 8.23 17.55 -10.43
N GLY A 13 8.71 16.38 -10.00
CA GLY A 13 8.60 15.14 -10.77
C GLY A 13 7.14 14.84 -11.15
N VAL A 14 6.91 14.30 -12.35
CA VAL A 14 5.58 13.81 -12.75
C VAL A 14 5.25 12.58 -11.94
N LEU A 15 4.18 12.66 -11.16
CA LEU A 15 3.70 11.55 -10.35
C LEU A 15 3.16 10.42 -11.23
N PRO A 16 3.39 9.14 -10.87
CA PRO A 16 2.73 8.02 -11.52
C PRO A 16 1.22 8.19 -11.49
N LYS A 17 0.55 7.99 -12.62
CA LYS A 17 -0.92 7.95 -12.67
C LYS A 17 -1.47 6.85 -11.75
N ARG A 18 -0.80 5.70 -11.72
CA ARG A 18 -1.23 4.53 -10.94
C ARG A 18 -0.08 3.82 -10.25
N ILE A 19 -0.42 3.25 -9.09
CA ILE A 19 0.35 2.23 -8.38
C ILE A 19 -0.56 1.02 -8.22
N ILE A 20 -0.22 -0.08 -8.86
CA ILE A 20 -1.02 -1.30 -8.90
C ILE A 20 -0.31 -2.37 -8.08
N LEU A 21 -0.89 -2.73 -6.93
CA LEU A 21 -0.39 -3.77 -6.04
C LEU A 21 -0.96 -5.11 -6.47
N VAL A 22 -0.12 -6.08 -6.77
CA VAL A 22 -0.53 -7.40 -7.27
C VAL A 22 -0.04 -8.48 -6.30
N ARG A 23 -0.95 -9.32 -5.80
CA ARG A 23 -0.54 -10.54 -5.09
C ARG A 23 -0.20 -11.61 -6.12
N HIS A 24 0.85 -12.39 -5.86
CA HIS A 24 1.19 -13.54 -6.69
C HIS A 24 -0.01 -14.49 -6.90
N GLY A 25 -0.01 -15.20 -8.04
CA GLY A 25 -0.97 -16.28 -8.28
C GLY A 25 -0.86 -17.41 -7.26
N GLU A 26 -1.80 -18.33 -7.25
CA GLU A 26 -1.81 -19.48 -6.35
C GLU A 26 -0.48 -20.25 -6.40
N SER A 27 0.08 -20.50 -5.22
CA SER A 27 1.32 -21.24 -5.06
C SER A 27 1.07 -22.65 -4.52
N GLN A 28 2.06 -23.53 -4.67
CA GLN A 28 2.00 -24.87 -4.08
C GLN A 28 1.70 -24.79 -2.58
N GLY A 29 2.33 -23.85 -1.87
CA GLY A 29 2.08 -23.61 -0.44
C GLY A 29 0.73 -22.96 -0.11
N ASN A 30 0.00 -22.40 -1.08
CA ASN A 30 -1.39 -21.99 -0.86
C ASN A 30 -2.35 -23.18 -0.96
N ASN A 31 -2.05 -24.13 -1.84
CA ASN A 31 -2.85 -25.34 -2.02
C ASN A 31 -2.56 -26.37 -0.91
N ASP A 32 -1.28 -26.56 -0.58
CA ASP A 32 -0.83 -27.51 0.44
C ASP A 32 0.26 -26.87 1.32
N PRO A 33 -0.06 -26.51 2.57
CA PRO A 33 0.91 -25.97 3.53
C PRO A 33 2.12 -26.87 3.78
N ALA A 34 2.02 -28.19 3.58
CA ALA A 34 3.16 -29.11 3.75
C ALA A 34 4.32 -28.83 2.78
N ALA A 35 4.07 -28.06 1.71
CA ALA A 35 5.13 -27.60 0.81
C ALA A 35 6.22 -26.80 1.55
N TYR A 36 5.87 -26.08 2.62
CA TYR A 36 6.81 -25.29 3.42
C TYR A 36 7.66 -26.13 4.40
N ASP A 37 7.43 -27.44 4.50
CA ASP A 37 8.23 -28.34 5.34
C ASP A 37 9.55 -28.71 4.64
N THR A 38 9.54 -28.76 3.31
CA THR A 38 10.67 -29.24 2.51
C THR A 38 11.21 -28.18 1.55
N THR A 39 10.40 -27.18 1.21
CA THR A 39 10.78 -26.12 0.29
C THR A 39 10.80 -24.78 1.03
N PRO A 40 11.95 -24.07 1.04
CA PRO A 40 12.02 -22.72 1.61
C PRO A 40 10.99 -21.79 0.96
N ASP A 41 10.35 -20.92 1.75
CA ASP A 41 9.24 -20.07 1.29
C ASP A 41 9.56 -19.32 -0.02
N HIS A 42 10.75 -18.71 -0.10
CA HIS A 42 11.18 -17.97 -1.29
C HIS A 42 11.27 -18.80 -2.59
N ARG A 43 11.34 -20.14 -2.48
CA ARG A 43 11.44 -21.08 -3.62
C ARG A 43 10.12 -21.74 -4.01
N ILE A 44 9.05 -21.54 -3.23
CA ILE A 44 7.75 -22.12 -3.52
C ILE A 44 7.26 -21.66 -4.90
N GLN A 45 6.84 -22.63 -5.73
CA GLN A 45 6.42 -22.39 -7.11
C GLN A 45 4.93 -22.02 -7.20
N LEU A 46 4.54 -21.43 -8.32
CA LEU A 46 3.14 -21.31 -8.69
C LEU A 46 2.56 -22.67 -9.09
N THR A 47 1.26 -22.85 -8.86
CA THR A 47 0.49 -23.93 -9.49
C THR A 47 0.17 -23.58 -10.95
N HIS A 48 -0.32 -24.55 -11.72
CA HIS A 48 -0.86 -24.27 -13.05
C HIS A 48 -2.06 -23.30 -13.00
N HIS A 49 -2.87 -23.38 -11.95
CA HIS A 49 -3.96 -22.44 -11.71
C HIS A 49 -3.43 -21.04 -11.41
N GLY A 50 -2.39 -20.90 -10.57
CA GLY A 50 -1.73 -19.62 -10.30
C GLY A 50 -1.11 -18.96 -11.54
N ILE A 51 -0.58 -19.76 -12.48
CA ILE A 51 -0.13 -19.27 -13.79
C ILE A 51 -1.30 -18.68 -14.59
N ALA A 52 -2.45 -19.36 -14.62
CA ALA A 52 -3.64 -18.87 -15.31
C ALA A 52 -4.19 -17.58 -14.68
N GLN A 53 -4.24 -17.52 -13.34
CA GLN A 53 -4.60 -16.30 -12.59
C GLN A 53 -3.70 -15.12 -12.97
N ALA A 54 -2.38 -15.34 -13.01
CA ALA A 54 -1.42 -14.29 -13.39
C ALA A 54 -1.61 -13.78 -14.83
N ARG A 55 -1.92 -14.67 -15.79
CA ARG A 55 -2.25 -14.28 -17.17
C ARG A 55 -3.51 -13.42 -17.23
N LEU A 56 -4.55 -13.84 -16.50
CA LEU A 56 -5.81 -13.10 -16.43
C LEU A 56 -5.60 -11.72 -15.79
N ALA A 57 -4.83 -11.65 -14.71
CA ALA A 57 -4.45 -10.39 -14.07
C ALA A 57 -3.73 -9.45 -15.04
N GLY A 58 -2.78 -9.96 -15.82
CA GLY A 58 -2.09 -9.21 -16.87
C GLY A 58 -3.05 -8.65 -17.92
N ALA A 59 -3.99 -9.46 -18.40
CA ALA A 59 -4.99 -9.03 -19.38
C ALA A 59 -5.93 -7.95 -18.80
N ARG A 60 -6.40 -8.11 -17.57
CA ARG A 60 -7.25 -7.13 -16.87
C ARG A 60 -6.52 -5.81 -16.66
N MET A 61 -5.29 -5.84 -16.14
CA MET A 61 -4.49 -4.63 -15.95
C MET A 61 -4.18 -3.94 -17.28
N ARG A 62 -3.89 -4.71 -18.34
CA ARG A 62 -3.69 -4.14 -19.66
C ARG A 62 -4.94 -3.41 -20.14
N GLY A 63 -6.11 -4.05 -20.04
CA GLY A 63 -7.39 -3.45 -20.41
C GLY A 63 -7.66 -2.15 -19.65
N LEU A 64 -7.45 -2.17 -18.32
CA LEU A 64 -7.55 -1.00 -17.45
C LEU A 64 -6.64 0.15 -17.91
N ILE A 65 -5.34 -0.13 -18.09
CA ILE A 65 -4.36 0.92 -18.40
C ILE A 65 -4.59 1.50 -19.80
N SER A 66 -4.99 0.66 -20.77
CA SER A 66 -5.24 1.12 -22.14
C SER A 66 -6.65 1.66 -22.39
N GLY A 67 -7.57 1.52 -21.43
CA GLY A 67 -8.95 1.96 -21.55
C GLY A 67 -9.15 3.45 -21.29
N ASP A 68 -8.12 4.16 -20.80
CA ASP A 68 -8.16 5.62 -20.66
C ASP A 68 -8.02 6.33 -22.01
N ASP A 69 -8.44 7.59 -22.06
CA ASP A 69 -8.31 8.48 -23.23
C ASP A 69 -6.85 8.79 -23.62
N SER A 70 -5.87 8.44 -22.79
CA SER A 70 -4.45 8.65 -23.08
C SER A 70 -3.85 7.49 -23.88
N PRO A 71 -3.45 7.70 -25.15
CA PRO A 71 -2.80 6.66 -25.94
C PRO A 71 -1.35 6.38 -25.47
N ASN A 72 -0.79 7.27 -24.65
CA ASN A 72 0.61 7.31 -24.26
C ASN A 72 0.76 6.91 -22.78
N TRP A 73 0.77 5.61 -22.51
CA TRP A 73 1.05 5.05 -21.20
C TRP A 73 2.28 4.15 -21.22
N ARG A 74 2.97 4.07 -20.07
CA ARG A 74 4.11 3.20 -19.78
C ARG A 74 3.90 2.43 -18.49
N VAL A 75 4.55 1.27 -18.40
CA VAL A 75 4.57 0.43 -17.20
C VAL A 75 5.99 0.22 -16.70
N TYR A 76 6.18 0.36 -15.39
CA TYR A 76 7.40 -0.03 -14.68
C TYR A 76 7.06 -1.06 -13.61
N PHE A 77 7.82 -2.15 -13.57
CA PHE A 77 7.56 -3.24 -12.62
C PHE A 77 8.51 -3.21 -11.42
N TYR A 78 7.95 -3.37 -10.23
CA TYR A 78 8.68 -3.84 -9.06
C TYR A 78 8.23 -5.26 -8.74
N VAL A 79 9.16 -6.13 -8.33
CA VAL A 79 8.83 -7.52 -8.03
C VAL A 79 9.61 -8.02 -6.82
N SER A 80 8.94 -8.73 -5.92
CA SER A 80 9.65 -9.44 -4.85
C SER A 80 10.56 -10.53 -5.43
N PRO A 81 11.69 -10.86 -4.78
CA PRO A 81 12.63 -11.86 -5.28
C PRO A 81 12.09 -13.30 -5.26
N TYR A 82 10.93 -13.53 -4.64
CA TYR A 82 10.39 -14.89 -4.50
C TYR A 82 9.98 -15.50 -5.84
N THR A 83 10.13 -16.82 -5.95
CA THR A 83 9.93 -17.51 -7.24
C THR A 83 8.49 -17.39 -7.75
N ARG A 84 7.51 -17.45 -6.84
CA ARG A 84 6.09 -17.22 -7.16
C ARG A 84 5.78 -15.82 -7.68
N THR A 85 6.41 -14.77 -7.12
CA THR A 85 6.22 -13.38 -7.59
C THR A 85 6.90 -13.16 -8.94
N ARG A 86 8.13 -13.67 -9.13
CA ARG A 86 8.83 -13.61 -10.42
C ARG A 86 8.09 -14.38 -11.52
N SER A 87 7.50 -15.53 -11.20
CA SER A 87 6.67 -16.29 -12.13
C SER A 87 5.37 -15.57 -12.48
N THR A 88 4.71 -14.95 -11.48
CA THR A 88 3.52 -14.12 -11.70
C THR A 88 3.84 -12.94 -12.63
N LEU A 89 4.94 -12.22 -12.39
CA LEU A 89 5.39 -11.12 -13.24
C LEU A 89 5.62 -11.58 -14.69
N ARG A 90 6.26 -12.73 -14.91
CA ARG A 90 6.50 -13.24 -16.27
C ARG A 90 5.21 -13.42 -17.05
N GLU A 91 4.17 -13.93 -16.41
CA GLU A 91 2.88 -14.18 -17.05
C GLU A 91 2.05 -12.90 -17.24
N ILE A 92 2.09 -11.97 -16.28
CA ILE A 92 1.54 -10.61 -16.42
C ILE A 92 2.19 -9.86 -17.59
N GLY A 93 3.53 -9.94 -17.68
CA GLY A 93 4.32 -9.25 -18.68
C GLY A 93 3.95 -9.61 -20.12
N ARG A 94 3.36 -10.79 -20.37
CA ARG A 94 2.89 -11.21 -21.69
C ARG A 94 1.78 -10.32 -22.26
N SER A 95 1.04 -9.62 -21.40
CA SER A 95 -0.03 -8.70 -21.81
C SER A 95 0.50 -7.33 -22.25
N PHE A 96 1.79 -7.06 -22.10
CA PHE A 96 2.43 -5.78 -22.43
C PHE A 96 3.43 -5.96 -23.56
N SER A 97 3.44 -5.02 -24.51
CA SER A 97 4.48 -5.01 -25.54
C SER A 97 5.78 -4.45 -24.95
N LYS A 98 6.93 -4.89 -25.47
CA LYS A 98 8.25 -4.40 -25.02
C LYS A 98 8.38 -2.87 -25.05
N LYS A 99 7.71 -2.20 -25.99
CA LYS A 99 7.69 -0.72 -26.11
C LYS A 99 6.92 -0.01 -24.98
N ARG A 100 6.04 -0.72 -24.27
CA ARG A 100 5.25 -0.16 -23.15
C ARG A 100 5.94 -0.38 -21.81
N VAL A 101 6.80 -1.39 -21.71
CA VAL A 101 7.55 -1.72 -20.50
C VAL A 101 8.86 -0.94 -20.47
N ILE A 102 8.97 0.03 -19.56
CA ILE A 102 10.16 0.90 -19.47
C ILE A 102 11.20 0.38 -18.46
N GLY A 103 10.83 -0.57 -17.62
CA GLY A 103 11.78 -1.21 -16.71
C GLY A 103 11.15 -2.24 -15.78
N VAL A 104 12.03 -2.99 -15.14
CA VAL A 104 11.72 -3.93 -14.06
C VAL A 104 12.82 -3.85 -13.01
N ARG A 105 12.44 -3.89 -11.74
CA ARG A 105 13.38 -3.98 -10.62
C ARG A 105 12.94 -5.03 -9.63
N GLU A 106 13.87 -5.88 -9.22
CA GLU A 106 13.68 -6.75 -8.07
C GLU A 106 13.86 -5.94 -6.78
N GLU A 107 12.91 -6.05 -5.86
CA GLU A 107 12.90 -5.30 -4.60
C GLU A 107 12.72 -6.29 -3.43
N CYS A 108 13.76 -6.43 -2.62
CA CYS A 108 13.77 -7.40 -1.53
C CYS A 108 12.87 -6.99 -0.37
N ARG A 109 12.63 -5.69 -0.17
CA ARG A 109 11.82 -5.14 0.93
C ARG A 109 10.31 -5.35 0.78
N ILE A 110 9.84 -5.80 -0.40
CA ILE A 110 8.44 -6.14 -0.67
C ILE A 110 8.17 -7.65 -0.70
N ARG A 111 9.04 -8.45 -0.07
CA ARG A 111 8.83 -9.90 0.16
C ARG A 111 7.74 -10.16 1.20
N GLU A 112 7.24 -11.40 1.28
CA GLU A 112 6.24 -11.81 2.28
C GLU A 112 6.82 -11.72 3.69
N GLN A 113 5.96 -11.64 4.70
CA GLN A 113 6.37 -11.83 6.11
C GLN A 113 7.11 -13.13 6.28
N ASP A 114 8.26 -13.06 6.95
CA ASP A 114 8.97 -14.27 7.34
C ASP A 114 8.25 -14.97 8.51
N PHE A 115 7.98 -16.26 8.34
CA PHE A 115 7.35 -17.12 9.35
C PHE A 115 8.37 -18.06 10.03
N GLY A 116 9.67 -17.81 9.83
CA GLY A 116 10.76 -18.69 10.26
C GLY A 116 11.22 -19.61 9.12
N ASN A 117 12.25 -20.42 9.40
CA ASN A 117 12.97 -21.21 8.40
C ASN A 117 12.09 -22.24 7.65
N PHE A 118 11.55 -23.22 8.38
CA PHE A 118 10.62 -24.24 7.87
C PHE A 118 9.34 -24.22 8.70
N GLN A 119 8.19 -24.32 8.03
CA GLN A 119 6.89 -24.10 8.65
C GLN A 119 6.18 -25.41 9.01
N VAL A 120 6.80 -26.19 9.90
CA VAL A 120 6.28 -27.50 10.36
C VAL A 120 4.83 -27.38 10.81
N GLN A 121 3.94 -28.11 10.13
CA GLN A 121 2.49 -27.92 10.22
C GLN A 121 1.94 -27.88 11.66
N ASP A 122 2.31 -28.85 12.51
CA ASP A 122 1.83 -28.91 13.89
C ASP A 122 2.26 -27.69 14.72
N ARG A 123 3.52 -27.25 14.56
CA ARG A 123 4.02 -26.04 15.22
C ARG A 123 3.28 -24.80 14.72
N MET A 124 3.03 -24.73 13.41
CA MET A 124 2.32 -23.61 12.80
C MET A 124 0.87 -23.50 13.26
N ASN A 125 0.21 -24.61 13.57
CA ASN A 125 -1.16 -24.59 14.10
C ASN A 125 -1.20 -23.90 15.47
N VAL A 126 -0.31 -24.27 16.38
CA VAL A 126 -0.19 -23.66 17.72
C VAL A 126 0.19 -22.17 17.63
N ILE A 127 1.11 -21.84 16.73
CA ILE A 127 1.53 -20.46 16.45
C ILE A 127 0.35 -19.62 15.95
N LYS A 128 -0.45 -20.14 15.01
CA LYS A 128 -1.62 -19.45 14.46
C LYS A 128 -2.69 -19.17 15.53
N GLU A 129 -2.94 -20.13 16.42
CA GLU A 129 -3.88 -19.95 17.54
C GLU A 129 -3.38 -18.88 18.52
N THR A 130 -2.09 -18.94 18.87
CA THR A 130 -1.46 -17.94 19.74
C THR A 130 -1.55 -16.54 19.12
N ARG A 131 -1.28 -16.44 17.82
CA ARG A 131 -1.37 -15.18 17.06
C ARG A 131 -2.79 -14.60 17.06
N GLN A 132 -3.81 -15.43 16.91
CA GLN A 132 -5.21 -14.96 16.97
C GLN A 132 -5.53 -14.31 18.32
N ARG A 133 -4.98 -14.84 19.41
CA ARG A 133 -5.17 -14.29 20.76
C ARG A 133 -4.33 -13.04 21.04
N PHE A 134 -3.13 -12.95 20.46
CA PHE A 134 -2.20 -11.83 20.69
C PHE A 134 -2.54 -10.59 19.85
N GLY A 135 -3.05 -10.78 18.64
CA GLY A 135 -3.21 -9.70 17.65
C GLY A 135 -2.29 -9.91 16.44
N ARG A 136 -2.71 -9.46 15.27
CA ARG A 136 -2.07 -9.84 14.00
C ARG A 136 -0.87 -8.97 13.66
N PHE A 137 -0.89 -7.70 14.11
CA PHE A 137 0.12 -6.72 13.72
C PHE A 137 1.43 -6.89 14.49
N PHE A 138 1.37 -6.96 15.82
CA PHE A 138 2.56 -7.01 16.68
C PHE A 138 3.08 -8.43 16.98
N TYR A 139 2.30 -9.47 16.67
CA TYR A 139 2.76 -10.84 16.88
C TYR A 139 3.98 -11.14 15.99
N ARG A 140 5.09 -11.49 16.64
CA ARG A 140 6.33 -11.90 15.99
C ARG A 140 6.41 -13.43 15.94
N PHE A 141 6.60 -13.96 14.75
CA PHE A 141 6.82 -15.39 14.58
C PHE A 141 8.20 -15.79 15.13
N PRO A 142 8.33 -16.98 15.75
CA PRO A 142 9.64 -17.51 16.14
C PRO A 142 10.58 -17.55 14.93
N GLU A 143 11.79 -16.97 15.07
CA GLU A 143 12.77 -16.83 13.97
C GLU A 143 12.24 -16.08 12.73
N GLY A 144 11.11 -15.38 12.83
CA GLY A 144 10.47 -14.68 11.74
C GLY A 144 10.26 -13.19 12.02
N GLU A 145 9.34 -12.60 11.26
CA GLU A 145 8.96 -11.19 11.31
C GLU A 145 7.59 -11.03 11.98
N SER A 146 7.34 -9.88 12.61
CA SER A 146 6.00 -9.34 12.88
C SER A 146 5.52 -8.49 11.70
N ALA A 147 4.24 -8.12 11.64
CA ALA A 147 3.79 -7.19 10.60
C ALA A 147 4.38 -5.78 10.79
N ALA A 148 4.74 -5.41 12.04
CA ALA A 148 5.50 -4.19 12.34
C ALA A 148 6.89 -4.20 11.68
N ASP A 149 7.59 -5.34 11.68
CA ASP A 149 8.89 -5.45 10.99
C ASP A 149 8.73 -5.32 9.47
N VAL A 150 7.64 -5.88 8.93
CA VAL A 150 7.28 -5.70 7.52
C VAL A 150 6.99 -4.23 7.21
N PHE A 151 6.34 -3.52 8.13
CA PHE A 151 6.04 -2.09 8.02
C PHE A 151 7.31 -1.25 7.89
N ASP A 152 8.34 -1.52 8.69
CA ASP A 152 9.59 -0.77 8.65
C ASP A 152 10.33 -0.94 7.31
N ARG A 153 10.46 -2.19 6.82
CA ARG A 153 11.12 -2.43 5.53
C ARG A 153 10.33 -1.89 4.34
N VAL A 154 8.99 -1.99 4.36
CA VAL A 154 8.13 -1.42 3.31
C VAL A 154 8.17 0.10 3.35
N SER A 155 8.23 0.72 4.53
CA SER A 155 8.44 2.17 4.68
C SER A 155 9.74 2.62 4.01
N SER A 156 10.85 1.90 4.25
CA SER A 156 12.13 2.19 3.56
C SER A 156 12.03 2.07 2.03
N PHE A 157 11.28 1.08 1.52
CA PHE A 157 11.00 0.96 0.09
C PHE A 157 10.24 2.17 -0.44
N LEU A 158 9.19 2.61 0.25
CA LEU A 158 8.40 3.77 -0.14
C LEU A 158 9.24 5.05 -0.27
N GLU A 159 10.17 5.28 0.66
CA GLU A 159 11.12 6.39 0.56
C GLU A 159 11.98 6.31 -0.71
N SER A 160 12.40 5.10 -1.07
CA SER A 160 13.18 4.87 -2.30
C SER A 160 12.33 5.06 -3.55
N LEU A 161 11.08 4.61 -3.51
CA LEU A 161 10.13 4.76 -4.60
C LEU A 161 9.83 6.24 -4.87
N TRP A 162 9.55 7.02 -3.81
CA TRP A 162 9.32 8.46 -3.91
C TRP A 162 10.51 9.19 -4.50
N ARG A 163 11.72 8.86 -4.04
CA ARG A 163 12.98 9.39 -4.59
C ARG A 163 13.16 9.05 -6.07
N ASP A 164 12.81 7.84 -6.48
CA ASP A 164 12.91 7.43 -7.88
C ASP A 164 11.92 8.18 -8.79
N VAL A 165 10.73 8.48 -8.29
CA VAL A 165 9.73 9.31 -8.96
C VAL A 165 10.19 10.77 -9.04
N ASP A 166 10.55 11.36 -7.90
CA ASP A 166 10.91 12.77 -7.79
C ASP A 166 12.15 13.12 -8.63
N MET A 167 13.18 12.26 -8.59
CA MET A 167 14.40 12.44 -9.40
C MET A 167 14.29 11.90 -10.83
N ASN A 168 13.10 11.49 -11.29
CA ASN A 168 12.85 10.85 -12.59
C ASN A 168 13.83 9.71 -12.95
N ARG A 169 14.23 8.89 -11.98
CA ARG A 169 15.19 7.78 -12.17
C ARG A 169 14.62 6.63 -12.99
N LEU A 170 13.31 6.63 -13.21
CA LEU A 170 12.61 5.69 -14.08
C LEU A 170 12.74 6.05 -15.57
N ASN A 171 13.32 7.23 -15.88
CA ASN A 171 13.59 7.71 -17.24
C ASN A 171 12.36 7.71 -18.15
N HIS A 172 11.18 8.02 -17.60
CA HIS A 172 9.95 8.11 -18.37
C HIS A 172 9.80 9.51 -18.98
N ASN A 173 9.10 9.59 -20.11
CA ASN A 173 8.71 10.86 -20.68
C ASN A 173 7.61 11.48 -19.79
N PRO A 174 7.76 12.72 -19.30
CA PRO A 174 6.73 13.43 -18.52
C PRO A 174 5.34 13.49 -19.18
N SER A 175 5.27 13.37 -20.51
CA SER A 175 4.00 13.33 -21.26
C SER A 175 3.35 11.95 -21.33
N ASP A 176 4.01 10.89 -20.85
CA ASP A 176 3.46 9.54 -20.81
C ASP A 176 2.82 9.27 -19.43
N ASP A 177 1.64 8.67 -19.41
CA ASP A 177 1.01 8.14 -18.20
C ASP A 177 1.84 6.99 -17.62
N LEU A 178 2.52 7.24 -16.50
CA LEU A 178 3.31 6.23 -15.81
C LEU A 178 2.44 5.37 -14.88
N ASN A 179 2.53 4.05 -15.03
CA ASN A 179 1.85 3.08 -14.19
C ASN A 179 2.89 2.17 -13.53
N LEU A 180 2.96 2.19 -12.20
CA LEU A 180 3.82 1.30 -11.43
C LEU A 180 3.06 0.02 -11.09
N ILE A 181 3.63 -1.14 -11.38
CA ILE A 181 3.03 -2.44 -11.05
C ILE A 181 3.96 -3.16 -10.08
N ILE A 182 3.48 -3.42 -8.87
CA ILE A 182 4.24 -3.99 -7.76
C ILE A 182 3.74 -5.42 -7.52
N VAL A 183 4.50 -6.42 -7.97
CA VAL A 183 4.17 -7.84 -7.80
C VAL A 183 4.77 -8.36 -6.50
N SER A 184 3.92 -8.59 -5.50
CA SER A 184 4.27 -8.85 -4.12
C SER A 184 3.34 -9.92 -3.51
N HIS A 185 3.04 -9.80 -2.21
CA HIS A 185 2.38 -10.79 -1.38
C HIS A 185 1.26 -10.17 -0.55
N GLY A 186 0.46 -11.00 0.08
CA GLY A 186 -0.76 -10.57 0.75
C GLY A 186 -0.52 -9.59 1.91
N LEU A 187 0.37 -9.95 2.86
CA LEU A 187 0.65 -9.05 3.99
C LEU A 187 1.41 -7.81 3.53
N ALA A 188 2.46 -7.99 2.72
CA ALA A 188 3.28 -6.89 2.22
C ALA A 188 2.45 -5.82 1.48
N SER A 189 1.47 -6.22 0.65
CA SER A 189 0.57 -5.27 -0.02
C SER A 189 -0.37 -4.55 0.94
N ARG A 190 -0.88 -5.21 1.99
CA ARG A 190 -1.70 -4.53 3.01
C ARG A 190 -0.87 -3.53 3.83
N VAL A 191 0.35 -3.91 4.19
CA VAL A 191 1.29 -3.02 4.90
C VAL A 191 1.68 -1.83 4.03
N PHE A 192 1.88 -2.04 2.72
CA PHE A 192 2.07 -0.95 1.76
C PHE A 192 0.90 0.05 1.83
N MET A 193 -0.35 -0.43 1.74
CA MET A 193 -1.53 0.44 1.81
C MET A 193 -1.65 1.15 3.15
N MET A 194 -1.41 0.44 4.27
CA MET A 194 -1.39 1.03 5.60
C MET A 194 -0.40 2.19 5.69
N LYS A 195 0.85 1.98 5.23
CA LYS A 195 1.85 3.05 5.24
C LYS A 195 1.50 4.18 4.27
N TRP A 196 0.96 3.85 3.10
CA TRP A 196 0.61 4.82 2.06
C TRP A 196 -0.51 5.76 2.49
N PHE A 197 -1.61 5.20 3.01
CA PHE A 197 -2.77 5.96 3.45
C PHE A 197 -2.69 6.41 4.91
N LYS A 198 -1.59 6.07 5.59
CA LYS A 198 -1.38 6.34 7.01
C LYS A 198 -2.53 5.77 7.82
N TRP A 199 -2.90 4.51 7.61
CA TRP A 199 -3.93 3.87 8.42
C TRP A 199 -3.38 3.45 9.78
N THR A 200 -4.25 3.46 10.79
CA THR A 200 -3.89 2.98 12.14
C THR A 200 -3.69 1.46 12.15
N VAL A 201 -3.16 0.94 13.26
CA VAL A 201 -3.00 -0.51 13.44
C VAL A 201 -4.37 -1.20 13.45
N GLU A 202 -5.35 -0.62 14.12
CA GLU A 202 -6.72 -1.12 14.23
C GLU A 202 -7.36 -1.20 12.83
N GLN A 203 -7.26 -0.13 12.04
CA GLN A 203 -7.73 -0.09 10.66
C GLN A 203 -7.05 -1.17 9.79
N PHE A 204 -5.74 -1.36 9.96
CA PHE A 204 -5.00 -2.40 9.24
C PHE A 204 -5.47 -3.82 9.61
N GLU A 205 -5.82 -4.08 10.88
CA GLU A 205 -6.23 -5.40 11.33
C GLU A 205 -7.59 -5.83 10.77
N LEU A 206 -8.45 -4.87 10.38
CA LEU A 206 -9.70 -5.11 9.66
C LEU A 206 -9.48 -5.61 8.22
N LEU A 207 -8.35 -5.25 7.60
CA LEU A 207 -8.10 -5.53 6.19
C LEU A 207 -8.04 -7.04 5.90
N ARG A 208 -8.85 -7.47 4.93
CA ARG A 208 -8.82 -8.83 4.38
C ARG A 208 -7.64 -9.01 3.44
N ASN A 209 -7.15 -10.24 3.36
CA ASN A 209 -6.00 -10.54 2.51
C ASN A 209 -6.39 -10.45 1.02
N VAL A 210 -5.52 -9.86 0.19
CA VAL A 210 -5.72 -9.80 -1.27
C VAL A 210 -5.78 -11.23 -1.83
N GLY A 211 -6.70 -11.55 -2.73
CA GLY A 211 -6.80 -12.89 -3.33
C GLY A 211 -5.59 -13.26 -4.20
N ASN A 212 -5.39 -14.55 -4.48
CA ASN A 212 -4.30 -14.98 -5.35
C ASN A 212 -4.50 -14.48 -6.80
N GLY A 213 -3.50 -13.79 -7.35
CA GLY A 213 -3.59 -13.14 -8.66
C GLY A 213 -4.51 -11.92 -8.71
N GLU A 214 -5.07 -11.49 -7.57
CA GLU A 214 -5.80 -10.22 -7.49
C GLU A 214 -4.84 -9.03 -7.41
N PHE A 215 -5.38 -7.87 -7.77
CA PHE A 215 -4.68 -6.61 -7.65
C PHE A 215 -5.57 -5.51 -7.07
N ARG A 216 -4.91 -4.48 -6.53
CA ARG A 216 -5.52 -3.25 -6.02
C ARG A 216 -4.88 -2.06 -6.73
N VAL A 217 -5.71 -1.15 -7.21
CA VAL A 217 -5.30 0.02 -7.99
C VAL A 217 -5.37 1.24 -7.09
N ILE A 218 -4.23 1.84 -6.82
CA ILE A 218 -4.12 3.15 -6.18
C ILE A 218 -3.87 4.14 -7.30
N GLN A 219 -4.80 5.07 -7.54
CA GLN A 219 -4.73 6.01 -8.66
C GLN A 219 -4.70 7.45 -8.15
N LEU A 220 -3.92 8.29 -8.83
CA LEU A 220 -3.86 9.72 -8.56
C LEU A 220 -5.23 10.34 -8.93
N GLY A 221 -5.93 10.90 -7.95
CA GLY A 221 -7.18 11.62 -8.13
C GLY A 221 -6.97 13.00 -8.76
N SER A 222 -8.06 13.65 -9.13
CA SER A 222 -8.03 15.01 -9.72
C SER A 222 -7.42 16.04 -8.75
N GLY A 223 -7.52 15.75 -7.46
CA GLY A 223 -6.93 16.51 -6.36
C GLY A 223 -5.42 16.48 -6.23
N GLY A 224 -4.75 15.55 -6.92
CA GLY A 224 -3.32 15.27 -6.73
C GLY A 224 -3.00 14.37 -5.53
N GLU A 225 -4.02 13.78 -4.91
CA GLU A 225 -3.88 12.74 -3.87
C GLU A 225 -4.16 11.36 -4.45
N TYR A 226 -3.47 10.34 -3.96
CA TYR A 226 -3.73 8.97 -4.36
C TYR A 226 -4.92 8.38 -3.61
N SER A 227 -5.73 7.58 -4.30
CA SER A 227 -6.93 6.97 -3.75
C SER A 227 -7.23 5.61 -4.38
N LEU A 228 -7.85 4.73 -3.60
CA LEU A 228 -8.47 3.49 -4.07
C LEU A 228 -9.84 3.75 -4.73
N ALA A 229 -10.58 4.76 -4.27
CA ALA A 229 -11.97 5.05 -4.71
C ALA A 229 -12.07 5.67 -6.11
N VAL A 230 -10.94 5.98 -6.76
CA VAL A 230 -10.93 6.39 -8.17
C VAL A 230 -11.27 5.22 -9.09
N HIS A 231 -10.91 4.00 -8.69
CA HIS A 231 -11.09 2.80 -9.52
C HIS A 231 -12.03 1.76 -8.92
N HIS A 232 -12.11 1.66 -7.60
CA HIS A 232 -12.90 0.62 -6.93
C HIS A 232 -14.17 1.18 -6.31
N THR A 233 -15.22 0.38 -6.26
CA THR A 233 -16.52 0.79 -5.69
C THR A 233 -16.50 0.73 -4.17
N ASP A 234 -17.44 1.42 -3.52
CA ASP A 234 -17.59 1.39 -2.06
C ASP A 234 -17.80 -0.05 -1.56
N GLU A 235 -18.57 -0.87 -2.29
CA GLU A 235 -18.81 -2.28 -1.96
C GLU A 235 -17.53 -3.11 -2.00
N GLU A 236 -16.67 -2.91 -2.99
CA GLU A 236 -15.37 -3.58 -3.07
C GLU A 236 -14.47 -3.19 -1.89
N LEU A 237 -14.42 -1.90 -1.56
CA LEU A 237 -13.61 -1.39 -0.45
C LEU A 237 -14.07 -1.95 0.90
N LEU A 238 -15.39 -1.97 1.14
CA LEU A 238 -15.99 -2.57 2.34
C LEU A 238 -15.72 -4.08 2.40
N ASP A 239 -15.84 -4.79 1.28
CA ASP A 239 -15.52 -6.22 1.23
C ASP A 239 -14.04 -6.51 1.54
N TRP A 240 -13.14 -5.57 1.24
CA TRP A 240 -11.72 -5.69 1.60
C TRP A 240 -11.44 -5.33 3.07
N GLY A 241 -12.46 -4.95 3.83
CA GLY A 241 -12.37 -4.65 5.25
C GLY A 241 -12.01 -3.20 5.57
N LEU A 242 -12.15 -2.26 4.62
CA LEU A 242 -12.09 -0.84 4.96
C LEU A 242 -13.33 -0.48 5.79
N SER A 243 -13.15 0.29 6.86
CA SER A 243 -14.28 0.86 7.60
C SER A 243 -15.01 1.94 6.79
N PRO A 244 -16.25 2.30 7.13
CA PRO A 244 -16.96 3.41 6.49
C PRO A 244 -16.13 4.71 6.44
N ASP A 245 -15.39 5.01 7.51
CA ASP A 245 -14.54 6.21 7.58
C ASP A 245 -13.34 6.12 6.64
N MET A 246 -12.72 4.94 6.53
CA MET A 246 -11.66 4.71 5.55
C MET A 246 -12.18 4.87 4.12
N VAL A 247 -13.37 4.36 3.82
CA VAL A 247 -14.01 4.54 2.50
C VAL A 247 -14.29 6.02 2.22
N ALA A 248 -14.82 6.75 3.21
CA ALA A 248 -15.06 8.19 3.09
C ALA A 248 -13.76 8.98 2.83
N ASP A 249 -12.67 8.66 3.53
CA ASP A 249 -11.33 9.23 3.29
C ASP A 249 -10.86 8.95 1.85
N GLN A 250 -10.99 7.71 1.36
CA GLN A 250 -10.60 7.38 -0.01
C GLN A 250 -11.40 8.18 -1.04
N LYS A 251 -12.72 8.35 -0.85
CA LYS A 251 -13.55 9.17 -1.73
C LYS A 251 -13.16 10.64 -1.69
N CYS A 252 -12.81 11.16 -0.51
CA CYS A 252 -12.30 12.51 -0.36
C CYS A 252 -10.99 12.69 -1.14
N ARG A 253 -10.03 11.79 -0.99
CA ARG A 253 -8.75 11.80 -1.73
C ARG A 253 -8.92 11.73 -3.25
N ALA A 254 -9.96 11.06 -3.74
CA ALA A 254 -10.24 10.95 -5.16
C ALA A 254 -10.60 12.30 -5.81
N CYS A 255 -11.27 13.19 -5.06
CA CYS A 255 -11.94 14.38 -5.59
C CYS A 255 -11.47 15.73 -5.02
N ALA A 256 -10.91 15.79 -3.82
CA ALA A 256 -10.63 17.04 -3.10
C ALA A 256 -9.49 17.85 -3.74
N ASN A 257 -9.63 19.17 -3.90
CA ASN A 257 -8.59 20.00 -4.49
C ASN A 257 -7.35 20.10 -3.58
N LYS A 258 -6.18 20.30 -4.21
CA LYS A 258 -4.90 20.55 -3.52
C LYS A 258 -5.04 21.75 -2.56
N GLY A 259 -5.07 21.50 -1.26
CA GLY A 259 -5.22 22.52 -0.21
C GLY A 259 -6.40 22.29 0.73
N ASP A 260 -7.51 21.71 0.25
CA ASP A 260 -8.69 21.40 1.06
C ASP A 260 -8.48 20.15 1.96
N GLY A 261 -7.46 19.34 1.63
CA GLY A 261 -7.18 18.07 2.30
C GLY A 261 -6.47 18.18 3.65
N ILE A 262 -5.88 19.32 4.01
CA ILE A 262 -5.20 19.50 5.31
C ILE A 262 -6.22 19.68 6.43
N ASP A 263 -7.36 20.32 6.15
CA ASP A 263 -8.42 20.59 7.14
C ASP A 263 -9.16 19.32 7.58
N ARG A 264 -9.15 18.27 6.73
CA ARG A 264 -9.77 16.98 7.05
C ARG A 264 -8.82 15.95 7.67
N SER A 265 -7.61 16.39 8.06
CA SER A 265 -6.73 15.62 8.95
C SER A 265 -7.34 15.42 10.35
N CYS A 266 -8.46 16.09 10.65
CA CYS A 266 -9.08 16.14 11.97
C CYS A 266 -9.37 14.75 12.55
N TRP A 267 -9.84 13.78 11.75
CA TRP A 267 -10.13 12.42 12.25
C TRP A 267 -8.93 11.66 12.84
N TYR A 268 -7.69 12.08 12.53
CA TYR A 268 -6.50 11.49 13.14
C TYR A 268 -6.17 12.09 14.50
N LEU A 269 -6.61 13.31 14.76
CA LEU A 269 -6.45 14.03 16.02
C LEU A 269 -7.60 13.68 16.97
N ASP A 270 -8.80 13.54 16.44
CA ASP A 270 -10.04 13.33 17.21
C ASP A 270 -9.87 12.23 18.29
N PRO A 271 -9.41 10.99 17.98
CA PRO A 271 -9.25 9.94 18.98
C PRO A 271 -8.28 10.26 20.13
N PHE A 272 -7.37 11.21 19.92
CA PHE A 272 -6.34 11.59 20.90
C PHE A 272 -6.67 12.89 21.62
N PHE A 273 -7.39 13.81 20.98
CA PHE A 273 -7.51 15.20 21.43
C PHE A 273 -8.94 15.74 21.43
N ASP A 274 -9.97 14.93 21.14
CA ASP A 274 -11.41 15.32 21.21
C ASP A 274 -11.84 15.88 22.57
N HIS A 275 -11.07 15.60 23.62
CA HIS A 275 -11.33 16.05 24.98
C HIS A 275 -10.55 17.32 25.37
N LEU A 276 -9.67 17.81 24.49
CA LEU A 276 -8.97 19.05 24.69
C LEU A 276 -9.83 20.23 24.22
N PRO A 277 -9.72 21.40 24.86
CA PRO A 277 -10.44 22.59 24.42
C PRO A 277 -9.95 23.06 23.05
N ASP A 278 -10.87 23.66 22.28
CA ASP A 278 -10.58 24.17 20.93
C ASP A 278 -9.66 25.41 20.95
N SER A 279 -9.48 26.05 22.12
CA SER A 279 -8.54 27.14 22.30
C SER A 279 -7.86 27.09 23.66
N ASP A 280 -6.62 27.57 23.70
CA ASP A 280 -5.83 27.68 24.94
C ASP A 280 -6.48 28.60 25.99
N ASP A 281 -7.39 29.48 25.57
CA ASP A 281 -8.06 30.49 26.40
C ASP A 281 -9.26 29.94 27.19
N GLU A 282 -9.82 28.77 26.83
CA GLU A 282 -10.98 28.18 27.55
C GLU A 282 -10.64 27.64 28.95
N ASN A 283 -9.35 27.54 29.28
CA ASN A 283 -8.89 27.13 30.62
C ASN A 283 -8.81 28.28 31.63
N VAL A 284 -9.01 29.54 31.19
CA VAL A 284 -8.83 30.70 32.07
C VAL A 284 -10.04 30.88 33.01
N ASP A 285 -11.25 30.54 32.57
CA ASP A 285 -12.47 30.81 33.34
C ASP A 285 -12.69 29.84 34.52
N LYS A 286 -12.01 28.68 34.57
CA LYS A 286 -12.14 27.72 35.68
C LYS A 286 -11.15 27.94 36.83
N LEU A 287 -10.08 28.70 36.63
CA LEU A 287 -9.14 29.05 37.72
C LEU A 287 -9.64 30.25 38.54
N ASP A 288 -10.49 31.11 37.98
CA ASP A 288 -11.00 32.29 38.67
C ASP A 288 -12.24 32.00 39.55
N GLU A 289 -12.99 30.92 39.30
CA GLU A 289 -14.06 30.47 40.21
C GLU A 289 -13.52 29.82 41.51
N ILE A 290 -12.33 29.20 41.47
CA ILE A 290 -11.73 28.57 42.66
C ILE A 290 -11.14 29.64 43.60
N ASN A 291 -10.63 30.74 43.07
CA ASN A 291 -10.08 31.84 43.87
C ASN A 291 -11.12 32.84 44.40
N SER A 292 -12.34 32.86 43.85
CA SER A 292 -13.41 33.75 44.31
C SER A 292 -14.26 33.15 45.45
N LEU A 293 -14.22 31.82 45.64
CA LEU A 293 -14.86 31.13 46.78
C LEU A 293 -14.05 31.16 48.09
N SER A 294 -12.77 31.59 48.06
CA SER A 294 -11.91 31.67 49.25
C SER A 294 -11.84 33.05 49.93
N VAL A 295 -12.56 34.07 49.45
CA VAL A 295 -12.49 35.45 49.98
C VAL A 295 -13.75 35.87 50.76
N HIS A 296 -14.70 34.95 50.96
CA HIS A 296 -15.84 35.14 51.86
C HIS A 296 -15.86 34.06 52.94
N SER A 297 -14.91 34.15 53.88
CA SER A 297 -14.90 33.44 55.17
C SER A 297 -14.38 34.38 56.24
#